data_AF-A0A960SVQ4-F1
#
_entry.id   AF-A0A960SVQ4-F1
#
_cell.length_a   1.000
_cell.length_b   1.000
_cell.length_c   1.000
_cell.angle_alpha   90.00
_cell.angle_beta   90.00
_cell.angle_gamma   90.00
#
_symmetry.space_group_name_H-M   'P 1'
#
loop_
_entity.id
_entity.type
_entity.pdbx_description
1 polymer ?
#
loop_
_entity_poly.entity_id
_entity_poly.type
_entity_poly.pdbx_seq_one_letter_code
_entity_poly.pdbx_strand_id
1 'polypeptide(L)'
;TETAFLGDIVGYGGSPAACVDLVRSRGGRCAMGNHDARIAAVRRSGGGFPIPDWQSSPYFSALAFAAAELDPDQFVWLASLPDRMWLTGGIAAHANLAEPGGFSSIEDLASASATLDILQSGRTRLGFFGHTHRPGIFTREPGALEWLDAHRVRIPLELPCAVIAGAVGWPGPDGDLGAHWILWDSDERIVGFRNTPYDRLRAARDIRNAGLPLASALTLLNEEEKALVSKAEADVAPSLWV
;
A
#
# COMPACT_ATOMS: atom_id res chain seq x y z
N THR A 1 12.49 18.49 -2.98
CA THR A 1 11.53 17.40 -3.17
C THR A 1 11.23 16.79 -1.82
N GLU A 2 9.96 16.72 -1.44
CA GLU A 2 9.49 16.02 -0.24
C GLU A 2 9.07 14.59 -0.62
N THR A 3 9.17 13.64 0.30
CA THR A 3 8.64 12.27 0.12
C THR A 3 7.51 12.05 1.11
N ALA A 4 6.44 11.42 0.63
CA ALA A 4 5.26 11.07 1.43
C ALA A 4 4.96 9.58 1.29
N PHE A 5 4.74 8.91 2.43
CA PHE A 5 4.38 7.50 2.51
C PHE A 5 2.93 7.38 3.00
N LEU A 6 2.10 6.68 2.26
CA LEU A 6 0.65 6.63 2.51
C LEU A 6 0.22 5.46 3.40
N GLY A 7 1.12 4.92 4.23
CA GLY A 7 0.83 3.80 5.14
C GLY A 7 1.00 2.42 4.51
N ASP A 8 0.65 1.39 5.29
CA ASP A 8 0.94 -0.02 5.04
C ASP A 8 2.42 -0.25 4.76
N ILE A 9 3.25 0.31 5.65
CA ILE A 9 4.71 0.15 5.62
C ILE A 9 5.07 -1.31 5.93
N VAL A 10 4.26 -1.95 6.77
CA VAL A 10 4.35 -3.38 7.09
C VAL A 10 3.11 -4.11 6.60
N GLY A 11 3.24 -5.43 6.44
CA GLY A 11 2.19 -6.29 5.90
C GLY A 11 2.64 -6.99 4.62
N TYR A 12 2.15 -8.21 4.43
CA TYR A 12 2.43 -9.15 3.35
C TYR A 12 3.90 -9.56 3.09
N GLY A 13 4.85 -8.61 3.07
CA GLY A 13 6.25 -8.80 2.73
C GLY A 13 7.10 -9.40 3.84
N GLY A 14 8.30 -9.88 3.47
CA GLY A 14 9.25 -10.58 4.36
C GLY A 14 10.23 -9.69 5.14
N SER A 15 10.18 -8.36 4.98
CA SER A 15 11.20 -7.44 5.54
C SER A 15 10.62 -6.24 6.31
N PRO A 16 9.65 -6.43 7.25
CA PRO A 16 8.91 -5.34 7.88
C PRO A 16 9.80 -4.35 8.65
N ALA A 17 10.75 -4.83 9.45
CA ALA A 17 11.67 -3.98 10.21
C ALA A 17 12.54 -3.11 9.28
N ALA A 18 13.11 -3.72 8.23
CA ALA A 18 13.91 -2.99 7.25
C ALA A 18 13.08 -1.94 6.48
N CYS A 19 11.81 -2.22 6.18
CA CYS A 19 10.90 -1.23 5.59
C CYS A 19 10.68 -0.04 6.52
N VAL A 20 10.42 -0.29 7.80
CA VAL A 20 10.26 0.78 8.81
C VAL A 20 11.51 1.63 8.91
N ASP A 21 12.70 1.04 9.01
CA ASP A 21 13.95 1.78 9.09
C ASP A 21 14.26 2.58 7.82
N LEU A 22 13.95 2.01 6.65
CA LEU A 22 14.10 2.71 5.38
C LEU A 22 13.19 3.94 5.33
N VAL A 23 11.91 3.80 5.68
CA VAL A 23 10.96 4.92 5.70
C VAL A 23 11.39 6.00 6.70
N ARG A 24 11.79 5.60 7.91
CA ARG A 24 12.30 6.51 8.96
C ARG A 24 13.53 7.28 8.47
N SER A 25 14.52 6.58 7.91
CA SER A 25 15.78 7.19 7.46
C SER A 25 15.62 8.13 6.26
N ARG A 26 14.58 7.94 5.43
CA ARG A 26 14.26 8.83 4.32
C ARG A 26 13.67 10.18 4.78
N GLY A 27 13.16 10.28 6.00
CA GLY A 27 12.69 11.53 6.59
C GLY A 27 11.44 12.13 5.91
N GLY A 28 10.65 11.31 5.22
CA GLY A 28 9.40 11.74 4.58
C GLY A 28 8.22 11.80 5.56
N ARG A 29 7.15 12.49 5.16
CA ARG A 29 5.88 12.44 5.91
C ARG A 29 5.23 11.08 5.73
N CYS A 30 4.62 10.55 6.78
CA CYS A 30 4.02 9.22 6.76
C CYS A 30 2.59 9.31 7.31
N ALA A 31 1.65 8.64 6.66
CA ALA A 31 0.32 8.37 7.21
C ALA A 31 0.24 6.91 7.68
N MET A 32 -0.62 6.64 8.66
CA MET A 32 -0.89 5.29 9.15
C MET A 32 -1.76 4.52 8.16
N GLY A 33 -1.37 3.30 7.80
CA GLY A 33 -2.22 2.35 7.07
C GLY A 33 -2.95 1.36 7.98
N ASN A 34 -3.85 0.56 7.40
CA ASN A 34 -4.64 -0.40 8.16
C ASN A 34 -3.81 -1.56 8.71
N HIS A 35 -2.75 -1.97 7.98
CA HIS A 35 -1.82 -2.97 8.47
C HIS A 35 -0.99 -2.42 9.64
N ASP A 36 -0.47 -1.21 9.49
CA ASP A 36 0.30 -0.51 10.52
C ASP A 36 -0.52 -0.38 11.82
N ALA A 37 -1.77 0.08 11.71
CA ALA A 37 -2.70 0.23 12.82
C ALA A 37 -2.99 -1.10 13.53
N ARG A 38 -2.98 -2.22 12.78
CA ARG A 38 -3.32 -3.54 13.31
C ARG A 38 -2.21 -4.13 14.17
N ILE A 39 -0.94 -3.76 13.95
CA ILE A 39 0.21 -4.31 14.68
C ILE A 39 0.04 -4.21 16.20
N ALA A 40 -0.48 -3.09 16.70
CA ALA A 40 -0.69 -2.90 18.13
C ALA A 40 -1.69 -3.90 18.73
N ALA A 41 -2.76 -4.21 17.99
CA ALA A 41 -3.73 -5.21 18.42
C ALA A 41 -3.13 -6.63 18.41
N VAL A 42 -2.33 -6.96 17.38
CA VAL A 42 -1.66 -8.26 17.22
C VAL A 42 -0.66 -8.53 18.34
N ARG A 43 0.14 -7.53 18.74
CA ARG A 43 1.05 -7.67 19.88
C ARG A 43 0.31 -7.94 21.19
N ARG A 44 -0.81 -7.24 21.42
CA ARG A 44 -1.63 -7.44 22.63
C ARG A 44 -2.27 -8.83 22.68
N SER A 45 -2.56 -9.44 21.54
CA SER A 45 -3.06 -10.82 21.47
C SER A 45 -1.96 -11.89 21.51
N GLY A 46 -0.69 -11.51 21.69
CA GLY A 46 0.44 -12.44 21.71
C GLY A 46 0.84 -12.95 20.31
N GLY A 47 0.50 -12.23 19.24
CA GLY A 47 0.88 -12.57 17.87
C GLY A 47 -0.07 -13.53 17.16
N GLY A 48 -1.18 -13.92 17.79
CA GLY A 48 -2.18 -14.82 17.20
C GLY A 48 -3.51 -14.16 16.88
N PHE A 49 -4.32 -14.85 16.08
CA PHE A 49 -5.69 -14.47 15.75
C PHE A 49 -6.68 -15.56 16.17
N PRO A 50 -7.87 -15.21 16.67
CA PRO A 50 -8.91 -16.17 17.05
C PRO A 50 -9.69 -16.67 15.82
N ILE A 51 -8.98 -17.05 14.76
CA ILE A 51 -9.52 -17.53 13.48
C ILE A 51 -8.74 -18.80 13.13
N PRO A 52 -9.41 -19.92 12.78
CA PRO A 52 -8.73 -21.13 12.32
C PRO A 52 -7.80 -20.84 11.13
N ASP A 53 -6.65 -21.51 11.08
CA ASP A 53 -5.71 -21.49 9.96
C ASP A 53 -5.23 -20.09 9.53
N TRP A 54 -5.24 -19.11 10.45
CA TRP A 54 -4.78 -17.73 10.15
C TRP A 54 -3.33 -17.70 9.64
N GLN A 55 -2.50 -18.67 10.01
CA GLN A 55 -1.12 -18.82 9.54
C GLN A 55 -1.04 -19.07 8.03
N SER A 56 -2.08 -19.63 7.43
CA SER A 56 -2.16 -19.85 5.98
C SER A 56 -2.66 -18.62 5.22
N SER A 57 -3.23 -17.63 5.92
CA SER A 57 -3.69 -16.38 5.31
C SER A 57 -2.51 -15.45 5.04
N PRO A 58 -2.30 -14.99 3.80
CA PRO A 58 -1.29 -13.97 3.48
C PRO A 58 -1.40 -12.70 4.35
N TYR A 59 -2.63 -12.31 4.70
CA TYR A 59 -2.89 -11.12 5.50
C TYR A 59 -2.53 -11.34 6.98
N PHE A 60 -3.15 -12.33 7.64
CA PHE A 60 -2.97 -12.51 9.08
C PHE A 60 -1.55 -12.98 9.44
N SER A 61 -0.99 -13.91 8.67
CA SER A 61 0.38 -14.42 8.90
C SER A 61 1.42 -13.30 8.85
N ALA A 62 1.33 -12.42 7.85
CA ALA A 62 2.28 -11.33 7.70
C ALA A 62 2.15 -10.25 8.79
N LEU A 63 0.94 -10.00 9.30
CA LEU A 63 0.74 -9.11 10.45
C LEU A 63 1.35 -9.68 11.73
N ALA A 64 1.18 -10.98 11.99
CA ALA A 64 1.82 -11.65 13.11
C ALA A 64 3.35 -11.61 13.00
N PHE A 65 3.87 -11.92 11.81
CA PHE A 65 5.31 -11.84 11.52
C PHE A 65 5.85 -10.44 11.74
N ALA A 66 5.24 -9.41 11.15
CA ALA A 66 5.65 -8.03 11.36
C ALA A 66 5.58 -7.62 12.84
N ALA A 67 4.52 -8.01 13.55
CA ALA A 67 4.41 -7.71 14.97
C ALA A 67 5.54 -8.33 15.81
N ALA A 68 6.04 -9.50 15.43
CA ALA A 68 7.16 -10.18 16.09
C ALA A 68 8.53 -9.58 15.72
N GLU A 69 8.72 -9.15 14.47
CA GLU A 69 10.01 -8.66 13.96
C GLU A 69 10.35 -7.23 14.37
N LEU A 70 9.35 -6.36 14.54
CA LEU A 70 9.63 -4.97 14.89
C LEU A 70 10.26 -4.86 16.29
N ASP A 71 11.24 -4.00 16.46
CA ASP A 71 11.73 -3.66 17.79
C ASP A 71 10.76 -2.70 18.53
N PRO A 72 10.97 -2.39 19.82
CA PRO A 72 10.12 -1.45 20.55
C PRO A 72 10.08 -0.03 19.96
N ASP A 73 11.19 0.49 19.44
CA ASP A 73 11.29 1.85 18.91
C ASP A 73 10.59 1.97 17.56
N GLN A 74 10.78 0.98 16.68
CA GLN A 74 10.09 0.83 15.41
C GLN A 74 8.57 0.77 15.62
N PHE A 75 8.13 -0.01 16.61
CA PHE A 75 6.72 -0.12 16.95
C PHE A 75 6.13 1.19 17.48
N VAL A 76 6.81 1.84 18.43
CA VAL A 76 6.37 3.14 18.97
C VAL A 76 6.27 4.17 17.86
N TRP A 77 7.26 4.20 16.96
CA TRP A 77 7.23 5.08 15.80
C TRP A 77 6.04 4.77 14.87
N LEU A 78 5.84 3.51 14.50
CA LEU A 78 4.75 3.09 13.61
C LEU A 78 3.37 3.42 14.21
N ALA A 79 3.20 3.21 15.51
CA ALA A 79 1.97 3.53 16.25
C ALA A 79 1.73 5.04 16.43
N SER A 80 2.74 5.88 16.19
CA SER A 80 2.64 7.34 16.31
C SER A 80 2.22 8.04 15.00
N LEU A 81 2.13 7.29 13.90
CA LEU A 81 1.80 7.85 12.60
C LEU A 81 0.40 8.50 12.60
N PRO A 82 0.22 9.67 11.97
CA PRO A 82 -1.10 10.29 11.87
C PRO A 82 -1.98 9.60 10.82
N ASP A 83 -3.31 9.69 10.97
CA ASP A 83 -4.26 9.18 9.96
C ASP A 83 -4.18 9.94 8.63
N ARG A 84 -3.78 11.21 8.68
CA ARG A 84 -3.69 12.09 7.51
C ARG A 84 -2.59 13.13 7.67
N MET A 85 -2.09 13.63 6.55
CA MET A 85 -1.06 14.65 6.48
C MET A 85 -1.38 15.67 5.39
N TRP A 86 -1.08 16.94 5.66
CA TRP A 86 -1.11 17.97 4.62
C TRP A 86 0.17 17.89 3.79
N LEU A 87 0.06 18.10 2.49
CA LEU A 87 1.18 18.23 1.56
C LEU A 87 1.06 19.59 0.87
N THR A 88 2.14 20.06 0.24
CA THR A 88 2.05 21.28 -0.58
C THR A 88 1.01 21.10 -1.68
N GLY A 89 -0.05 21.89 -1.65
CA GLY A 89 -1.15 21.84 -2.63
C GLY A 89 -2.13 20.66 -2.49
N GLY A 90 -2.04 19.86 -1.43
CA GLY A 90 -2.89 18.67 -1.27
C GLY A 90 -3.00 18.12 0.16
N ILE A 91 -3.77 17.06 0.32
CA ILE A 91 -3.88 16.28 1.56
C ILE A 91 -3.67 14.80 1.24
N ALA A 92 -3.14 14.05 2.18
CA ALA A 92 -2.89 12.63 2.02
C ALA A 92 -3.41 11.83 3.21
N ALA A 93 -3.96 10.65 2.95
CA ALA A 93 -4.37 9.65 3.94
C ALA A 93 -4.21 8.26 3.32
N HIS A 94 -4.27 7.19 4.12
CA HIS A 94 -4.09 5.85 3.58
C HIS A 94 -5.23 5.42 2.63
N ALA A 95 -6.48 5.48 3.09
CA ALA A 95 -7.62 4.97 2.31
C ALA A 95 -8.55 6.09 1.80
N ASN A 96 -9.01 6.97 2.71
CA ASN A 96 -10.00 8.00 2.40
C ASN A 96 -9.93 9.16 3.42
N LEU A 97 -10.73 10.23 3.22
CA LEU A 97 -10.85 11.34 4.19
C LEU A 97 -12.12 11.29 5.05
N ALA A 98 -13.11 10.50 4.63
CA ALA A 98 -14.45 10.45 5.21
C ALA A 98 -14.49 9.69 6.55
N GLU A 99 -13.56 8.78 6.76
CA GLU A 99 -13.50 7.90 7.91
C GLU A 99 -12.11 7.98 8.57
N PRO A 100 -11.84 9.00 9.41
CA PRO A 100 -10.55 9.13 10.09
C PRO A 100 -10.30 7.93 11.01
N GLY A 101 -9.15 7.28 10.85
CA GLY A 101 -8.81 6.03 11.56
C GLY A 101 -9.51 4.77 11.01
N GLY A 102 -10.40 4.93 10.03
CA GLY A 102 -10.96 3.84 9.25
C GLY A 102 -10.34 3.78 7.86
N PHE A 103 -10.59 2.66 7.18
CA PHE A 103 -9.84 2.27 6.01
C PHE A 103 -10.73 1.77 4.87
N SER A 104 -11.97 2.26 4.81
CA SER A 104 -12.86 1.95 3.69
C SER A 104 -12.23 2.37 2.35
N SER A 105 -12.15 1.45 1.40
CA SER A 105 -11.53 1.63 0.09
C SER A 105 -12.24 2.66 -0.79
N ILE A 106 -11.47 3.38 -1.60
CA ILE A 106 -11.98 4.13 -2.76
C ILE A 106 -11.72 3.29 -4.01
N GLU A 107 -12.76 2.60 -4.48
CA GLU A 107 -12.68 1.68 -5.63
C GLU A 107 -13.43 2.20 -6.86
N ASP A 108 -14.39 3.10 -6.63
CA ASP A 108 -15.27 3.68 -7.62
C ASP A 108 -15.72 5.09 -7.21
N LEU A 109 -16.53 5.73 -8.06
CA LEU A 109 -17.05 7.08 -7.78
C LEU A 109 -17.99 7.11 -6.55
N ALA A 110 -18.71 6.01 -6.29
CA ALA A 110 -19.64 5.94 -5.17
C ALA A 110 -18.89 5.97 -3.83
N SER A 111 -17.88 5.12 -3.68
CA SER A 111 -16.97 5.09 -2.54
C SER A 111 -16.11 6.35 -2.42
N ALA A 112 -15.75 7.01 -3.54
CA ALA A 112 -15.05 8.29 -3.53
C ALA A 112 -15.90 9.47 -3.06
N SER A 113 -17.23 9.38 -3.16
CA SER A 113 -18.14 10.54 -3.07
C SER A 113 -17.95 11.38 -1.80
N ALA A 114 -17.89 10.74 -0.62
CA ALA A 114 -17.72 11.45 0.64
C ALA A 114 -16.35 12.14 0.75
N THR A 115 -15.29 11.51 0.24
CA THR A 115 -13.96 12.11 0.16
C THR A 115 -13.96 13.33 -0.77
N LEU A 116 -14.64 13.24 -1.92
CA LEU A 116 -14.77 14.34 -2.87
C LEU A 116 -15.54 15.53 -2.28
N ASP A 117 -16.56 15.28 -1.46
CA ASP A 117 -17.30 16.35 -0.75
C ASP A 117 -16.42 17.09 0.28
N ILE A 118 -15.56 16.33 0.99
CA ILE A 118 -14.58 16.90 1.91
C ILE A 118 -13.54 17.74 1.16
N LEU A 119 -13.07 17.28 0.00
CA LEU A 119 -12.15 18.06 -0.85
C LEU A 119 -12.83 19.32 -1.41
N GLN A 120 -14.08 19.21 -1.86
CA GLN A 120 -14.86 20.34 -2.40
C GLN A 120 -15.08 21.44 -1.36
N SER A 121 -15.40 21.08 -0.12
CA SER A 121 -15.66 22.03 0.97
C SER A 121 -14.41 22.41 1.78
N GLY A 122 -13.31 21.67 1.58
CA GLY A 122 -12.08 21.79 2.35
C GLY A 122 -11.09 22.83 1.83
N ARG A 123 -9.90 22.80 2.43
CA ARG A 123 -8.77 23.71 2.13
C ARG A 123 -8.07 23.40 0.81
N THR A 124 -8.22 22.19 0.30
CA THR A 124 -7.64 21.75 -0.97
C THR A 124 -8.64 20.88 -1.71
N ARG A 125 -8.59 20.94 -3.04
CA ARG A 125 -9.37 20.09 -3.94
C ARG A 125 -8.66 18.78 -4.27
N LEU A 126 -7.42 18.58 -3.81
CA LEU A 126 -6.62 17.42 -4.19
C LEU A 126 -6.26 16.54 -2.98
N GLY A 127 -6.64 15.27 -3.06
CA GLY A 127 -6.29 14.23 -2.09
C GLY A 127 -5.44 13.11 -2.71
N PHE A 128 -4.51 12.55 -1.92
CA PHE A 128 -3.67 11.41 -2.30
C PHE A 128 -3.91 10.22 -1.37
N PHE A 129 -4.14 9.05 -1.95
CA PHE A 129 -4.55 7.84 -1.24
C PHE A 129 -3.85 6.59 -1.79
N GLY A 130 -3.89 5.51 -1.02
CA GLY A 130 -3.39 4.18 -1.38
C GLY A 130 -4.48 3.13 -1.14
N HIS A 131 -4.17 2.13 -0.32
CA HIS A 131 -5.05 1.05 0.14
C HIS A 131 -5.54 0.04 -0.92
N THR A 132 -6.04 0.50 -2.07
CA THR A 132 -6.57 -0.40 -3.11
C THR A 132 -5.50 -0.98 -4.04
N HIS A 133 -4.28 -0.44 -3.94
CA HIS A 133 -3.11 -0.78 -4.75
C HIS A 133 -3.29 -0.54 -6.26
N ARG A 134 -4.41 0.05 -6.69
CA ARG A 134 -4.71 0.34 -8.09
C ARG A 134 -4.58 1.84 -8.34
N PRO A 135 -3.57 2.30 -9.09
CA PRO A 135 -3.43 3.71 -9.44
C PRO A 135 -4.67 4.24 -10.16
N GLY A 136 -5.07 5.47 -9.88
CA GLY A 136 -6.26 6.05 -10.50
C GLY A 136 -6.60 7.44 -10.00
N ILE A 137 -7.62 8.04 -10.62
CA ILE A 137 -8.15 9.34 -10.23
C ILE A 137 -9.67 9.24 -10.22
N PHE A 138 -10.27 9.63 -9.09
CA PHE A 138 -11.70 9.77 -8.95
C PHE A 138 -12.07 11.25 -8.90
N THR A 139 -13.03 11.64 -9.72
CA THR A 139 -13.64 12.96 -9.74
C THR A 139 -15.03 12.87 -10.37
N ARG A 140 -15.91 13.84 -10.12
CA ARG A 140 -17.25 13.90 -10.70
C ARG A 140 -17.25 14.40 -12.14
N GLU A 141 -16.18 15.07 -12.56
CA GLU A 141 -16.06 15.66 -13.90
C GLU A 141 -14.79 15.14 -14.60
N PRO A 142 -14.71 13.85 -14.94
CA PRO A 142 -13.50 13.26 -15.52
C PRO A 142 -13.07 13.92 -16.83
N GLY A 143 -14.03 14.49 -17.59
CA GLY A 143 -13.74 15.24 -18.82
C GLY A 143 -13.04 16.59 -18.60
N ALA A 144 -12.98 17.08 -17.36
CA ALA A 144 -12.22 18.28 -16.99
C ALA A 144 -10.75 18.00 -16.68
N LEU A 145 -10.33 16.73 -16.61
CA LEU A 145 -8.94 16.35 -16.43
C LEU A 145 -8.13 16.64 -17.71
N GLU A 146 -7.02 17.34 -17.57
CA GLU A 146 -6.12 17.66 -18.68
C GLU A 146 -4.98 16.63 -18.74
N TRP A 147 -5.15 15.58 -19.53
CA TRP A 147 -4.10 14.58 -19.75
C TRP A 147 -3.02 15.12 -20.68
N LEU A 148 -1.78 15.09 -20.19
CA LEU A 148 -0.60 15.53 -20.94
C LEU A 148 0.01 14.38 -21.74
N ASP A 149 -0.10 13.16 -21.21
CA ASP A 149 0.22 11.89 -21.86
C ASP A 149 -0.45 10.74 -21.09
N ALA A 150 -0.07 9.49 -21.40
CA ALA A 150 -0.63 8.28 -20.77
C ALA A 150 -0.40 8.19 -19.24
N HIS A 151 0.53 8.95 -18.68
CA HIS A 151 0.94 8.84 -17.28
C HIS A 151 0.96 10.17 -16.53
N ARG A 152 0.77 11.30 -17.21
CA ARG A 152 0.76 12.63 -16.61
C ARG A 152 -0.56 13.33 -16.86
N VAL A 153 -1.12 13.87 -15.79
CA VAL A 153 -2.35 14.67 -15.82
C VAL A 153 -2.13 15.98 -15.06
N ARG A 154 -2.60 17.08 -15.62
CA ARG A 154 -2.73 18.34 -14.91
C ARG A 154 -4.08 18.40 -14.23
N ILE A 155 -4.08 18.66 -12.93
CA ILE A 155 -5.28 18.72 -12.10
C ILE A 155 -5.76 20.17 -12.03
N PRO A 156 -6.96 20.50 -12.54
CA PRO A 156 -7.52 21.85 -12.41
C PRO A 156 -7.61 22.30 -10.95
N LEU A 157 -7.51 23.61 -10.72
CA LEU A 157 -7.47 24.15 -9.35
C LEU A 157 -8.77 23.89 -8.57
N GLU A 158 -9.91 24.07 -9.25
CA GLU A 158 -11.24 23.99 -8.63
C GLU A 158 -11.83 22.58 -8.61
N LEU A 159 -11.20 21.62 -9.29
CA LEU A 159 -11.75 20.28 -9.47
C LEU A 159 -11.37 19.36 -8.29
N PRO A 160 -12.34 18.83 -7.50
CA PRO A 160 -12.05 17.82 -6.49
C PRO A 160 -11.55 16.53 -7.14
N CYS A 161 -10.37 16.08 -6.72
CA CYS A 161 -9.75 14.85 -7.21
C CYS A 161 -9.21 14.03 -6.04
N ALA A 162 -9.62 12.76 -5.99
CA ALA A 162 -8.99 11.74 -5.16
C ALA A 162 -8.05 10.91 -6.05
N VAL A 163 -6.75 11.06 -5.84
CA VAL A 163 -5.70 10.37 -6.60
C VAL A 163 -5.23 9.17 -5.79
N ILE A 164 -5.34 7.97 -6.37
CA ILE A 164 -4.79 6.75 -5.80
C ILE A 164 -3.40 6.52 -6.38
N ALA A 165 -2.38 6.43 -5.54
CA ALA A 165 -0.99 6.30 -5.98
C ALA A 165 -0.63 4.91 -6.53
N GLY A 166 -1.42 3.89 -6.16
CA GLY A 166 -1.07 2.48 -6.32
C GLY A 166 -0.32 1.95 -5.09
N ALA A 167 0.51 0.92 -5.30
CA ALA A 167 1.32 0.33 -4.24
C ALA A 167 2.76 0.07 -4.69
N VAL A 168 3.69 0.30 -3.76
CA VAL A 168 5.13 0.10 -4.00
C VAL A 168 5.53 -1.37 -3.88
N GLY A 169 5.04 -2.05 -2.84
CA GLY A 169 5.54 -3.36 -2.42
C GLY A 169 4.57 -4.54 -2.59
N TRP A 170 3.32 -4.29 -3.00
CA TRP A 170 2.32 -5.34 -3.18
C TRP A 170 1.49 -5.09 -4.45
N PRO A 171 1.44 -6.04 -5.39
CA PRO A 171 0.70 -5.89 -6.64
C PRO A 171 -0.78 -5.56 -6.45
N GLY A 172 -1.30 -4.78 -7.38
CA GLY A 172 -2.73 -4.52 -7.51
C GLY A 172 -3.48 -5.71 -8.13
N PRO A 173 -4.82 -5.65 -8.19
CA PRO A 173 -5.64 -6.74 -8.71
C PRO A 173 -5.52 -6.95 -10.23
N ASP A 174 -4.93 -6.00 -10.95
CA ASP A 174 -4.64 -6.07 -12.39
C ASP A 174 -3.37 -6.88 -12.70
N GLY A 175 -2.59 -7.25 -11.69
CA GLY A 175 -1.41 -8.10 -11.84
C GLY A 175 -0.18 -7.36 -12.37
N ASP A 176 -0.18 -6.01 -12.41
CA ASP A 176 1.04 -5.26 -12.67
C ASP A 176 2.03 -5.48 -11.51
N LEU A 177 3.22 -5.95 -11.86
CA LEU A 177 4.27 -6.35 -10.91
C LEU A 177 5.29 -5.24 -10.64
N GLY A 178 5.14 -4.06 -11.24
CA GLY A 178 6.00 -2.92 -10.96
C GLY A 178 5.63 -2.20 -9.67
N ALA A 179 6.59 -1.46 -9.11
CA ALA A 179 6.34 -0.61 -7.95
C ALA A 179 5.67 0.69 -8.41
N HIS A 180 4.43 0.92 -7.96
CA HIS A 180 3.67 2.12 -8.31
C HIS A 180 3.85 3.24 -7.29
N TRP A 181 4.05 4.45 -7.81
CA TRP A 181 4.14 5.67 -7.03
C TRP A 181 3.79 6.88 -7.89
N ILE A 182 3.66 8.06 -7.27
CA ILE A 182 3.33 9.30 -7.97
C ILE A 182 4.38 10.37 -7.75
N LEU A 183 4.60 11.17 -8.78
CA LEU A 183 5.28 12.46 -8.68
C LEU A 183 4.24 13.57 -8.72
N TRP A 184 4.19 14.39 -7.67
CA TRP A 184 3.31 15.55 -7.60
C TRP A 184 4.14 16.83 -7.76
N ASP A 185 3.87 17.57 -8.84
CA ASP A 185 4.36 18.93 -9.04
C ASP A 185 3.27 19.91 -8.59
N SER A 186 3.48 20.58 -7.46
CA SER A 186 2.50 21.50 -6.90
C SER A 186 2.38 22.82 -7.66
N ASP A 187 3.43 23.23 -8.38
CA ASP A 187 3.49 24.51 -9.08
C ASP A 187 2.77 24.40 -10.42
N GLU A 188 3.04 23.31 -11.16
CA GLU A 188 2.35 23.03 -12.43
C GLU A 188 1.03 22.26 -12.25
N ARG A 189 0.75 21.79 -11.03
CA ARG A 189 -0.36 20.91 -10.65
C ARG A 189 -0.41 19.61 -11.46
N ILE A 190 0.74 18.99 -11.69
CA ILE A 190 0.84 17.75 -12.45
C ILE A 190 1.00 16.56 -11.52
N VAL A 191 0.13 15.57 -11.68
CA VAL A 191 0.33 14.21 -11.14
C VAL A 191 0.93 13.34 -12.24
N GLY A 192 2.11 12.79 -11.99
CA GLY A 192 2.76 11.79 -12.84
C GLY A 192 2.74 10.42 -12.17
N PHE A 193 2.00 9.47 -12.75
CA PHE A 193 2.05 8.06 -12.35
C PHE A 193 3.38 7.44 -12.80
N ARG A 194 3.96 6.62 -11.92
CA ARG A 194 5.21 5.92 -12.14
C ARG A 194 5.03 4.45 -11.80
N ASN A 195 5.60 3.61 -12.64
CA ASN A 195 5.75 2.17 -12.42
C ASN A 195 7.25 1.87 -12.57
N THR A 196 7.86 1.30 -11.55
CA THR A 196 9.32 1.06 -11.51
C THR A 196 9.59 -0.43 -11.33
N PRO A 197 10.37 -1.07 -12.23
CA PRO A 197 10.74 -2.47 -12.06
C PRO A 197 11.67 -2.62 -10.86
N TYR A 198 11.56 -3.74 -10.16
CA TYR A 198 12.41 -4.11 -9.03
C TYR A 198 12.65 -5.63 -9.01
N ASP A 199 13.57 -6.09 -8.16
CA ASP A 199 13.87 -7.51 -8.00
C ASP A 199 12.78 -8.22 -7.17
N ARG A 200 11.66 -8.47 -7.83
CA ARG A 200 10.49 -9.17 -7.27
C ARG A 200 10.75 -10.64 -6.96
N LEU A 201 11.70 -11.28 -7.66
CA LEU A 201 12.12 -12.64 -7.36
C LEU A 201 12.84 -12.71 -6.01
N ARG A 202 13.71 -11.73 -5.72
CA ARG A 202 14.31 -11.59 -4.40
C ARG A 202 13.25 -11.32 -3.33
N ALA A 203 12.32 -10.38 -3.57
CA ALA A 203 11.24 -10.11 -2.62
C ALA A 203 10.39 -11.37 -2.32
N ALA A 204 10.06 -12.16 -3.33
CA ALA A 204 9.35 -13.43 -3.17
C ALA A 204 10.15 -14.45 -2.35
N ARG A 205 11.47 -14.53 -2.53
CA ARG A 205 12.35 -15.37 -1.70
C ARG A 205 12.40 -14.89 -0.26
N ASP A 206 12.48 -13.59 -0.03
CA ASP A 206 12.49 -13.01 1.32
C ASP A 206 11.19 -13.35 2.06
N ILE A 207 10.03 -13.31 1.38
CA ILE A 207 8.74 -13.79 1.92
C ILE A 207 8.82 -15.26 2.34
N ARG A 208 9.42 -16.13 1.52
CA ARG A 208 9.55 -17.56 1.85
C ARG A 208 10.54 -17.80 3.00
N ASN A 209 11.65 -17.09 3.03
CA ASN A 209 12.64 -17.17 4.10
C ASN A 209 12.07 -16.71 5.45
N ALA A 210 11.12 -15.76 5.43
CA ALA A 210 10.35 -15.33 6.60
C ALA A 210 9.32 -16.37 7.08
N GLY A 211 9.18 -17.52 6.40
CA GLY A 211 8.20 -18.55 6.76
C GLY A 211 6.75 -18.20 6.40
N LEU A 212 6.53 -17.16 5.60
CA LEU A 212 5.19 -16.75 5.17
C LEU A 212 4.62 -17.70 4.10
N PRO A 213 3.29 -17.76 3.94
CA PRO A 213 2.63 -18.64 2.99
C PRO A 213 3.18 -18.54 1.57
N LEU A 214 3.26 -19.68 0.87
CA LEU A 214 3.70 -19.72 -0.53
C LEU A 214 2.84 -18.79 -1.40
N ALA A 215 1.53 -18.75 -1.14
CA ALA A 215 0.59 -17.86 -1.82
C ALA A 215 1.03 -16.39 -1.79
N SER A 216 1.62 -15.92 -0.68
CA SER A 216 2.13 -14.55 -0.58
C SER A 216 3.30 -14.30 -1.54
N ALA A 217 4.22 -15.26 -1.67
CA ALA A 217 5.36 -15.14 -2.57
C ALA A 217 4.93 -15.21 -4.04
N LEU A 218 3.95 -16.08 -4.36
CA LEU A 218 3.42 -16.23 -5.72
C LEU A 218 2.72 -14.96 -6.23
N THR A 219 2.20 -14.11 -5.34
CA THR A 219 1.61 -12.81 -5.74
C THR A 219 2.62 -11.92 -6.47
N LEU A 220 3.91 -12.05 -6.19
CA LEU A 220 4.97 -11.25 -6.82
C LEU A 220 5.50 -11.86 -8.13
N LEU A 221 4.91 -12.94 -8.61
CA LEU A 221 5.37 -13.72 -9.77
C LEU A 221 4.43 -13.56 -10.97
N ASN A 222 5.00 -13.65 -12.18
CA ASN A 222 4.20 -13.80 -13.39
C ASN A 222 3.75 -15.27 -13.56
N GLU A 223 2.86 -15.54 -14.52
CA GLU A 223 2.30 -16.88 -14.72
C GLU A 223 3.34 -17.95 -15.08
N GLU A 224 4.37 -17.59 -15.86
CA GLU A 224 5.45 -18.52 -16.22
C GLU A 224 6.27 -18.93 -14.99
N GLU A 225 6.62 -17.97 -14.15
CA GLU A 225 7.38 -18.23 -12.91
C GLU A 225 6.56 -18.98 -11.87
N LYS A 226 5.26 -18.67 -11.75
CA LYS A 226 4.35 -19.44 -10.89
C LYS A 226 4.31 -20.91 -11.31
N ALA A 227 4.27 -21.19 -12.61
CA ALA A 227 4.29 -22.55 -13.13
C ALA A 227 5.62 -23.25 -12.79
N LEU A 228 6.75 -22.56 -12.90
CA LEU A 228 8.06 -23.08 -12.53
C LEU A 228 8.16 -23.41 -11.03
N VAL A 229 7.70 -22.51 -10.16
CA VAL A 229 7.69 -22.73 -8.70
C VAL A 229 6.76 -23.88 -8.32
N SER A 230 5.57 -23.93 -8.89
CA SER A 230 4.59 -24.99 -8.62
C SER A 230 5.10 -26.36 -9.05
N LYS A 231 5.79 -26.43 -10.19
CA LYS A 231 6.45 -27.66 -10.65
C LYS A 231 7.58 -28.07 -9.71
N ALA A 232 8.42 -27.13 -9.29
CA ALA A 232 9.52 -27.43 -8.36
C ALA A 232 9.01 -27.95 -7.00
N GLU A 233 7.94 -27.36 -6.45
CA GLU A 233 7.30 -27.83 -5.22
C GLU A 233 6.73 -29.26 -5.37
N ALA A 234 6.14 -29.58 -6.53
CA ALA A 234 5.67 -30.94 -6.83
C ALA A 234 6.83 -31.95 -6.97
N ASP A 235 7.95 -31.51 -7.55
CA ASP A 235 9.13 -32.35 -7.83
C ASP A 235 10.00 -32.59 -6.56
N VAL A 236 9.94 -31.72 -5.53
CA VAL A 236 10.63 -31.91 -4.24
C VAL A 236 10.00 -33.02 -3.36
N ALA A 237 8.95 -33.67 -3.89
CA ALA A 237 8.34 -34.95 -3.52
C ALA A 237 7.14 -34.90 -2.54
N PRO A 238 6.03 -35.61 -2.86
CA PRO A 238 4.92 -35.93 -1.96
C PRO A 238 5.29 -36.80 -0.74
N SER A 239 6.48 -37.43 -0.75
CA SER A 239 6.89 -38.46 0.24
C SER A 239 7.54 -37.92 1.51
N LEU A 240 7.59 -36.60 1.70
CA LEU A 240 7.98 -35.96 2.96
C LEU A 240 6.77 -35.64 3.87
N TRP A 241 5.55 -36.02 3.44
CA TRP A 241 4.28 -35.79 4.14
C TRP A 241 3.55 -37.08 4.55
N VAL A 242 4.27 -38.19 4.82
CA VAL A 242 3.72 -39.40 5.47
C VAL A 242 4.19 -39.47 6.92
#